data_AF-A0A2R6RGU7-F1
#
_entry.id   AF-A0A2R6RGU7-F1
#
_cell.length_a   1.000
_cell.length_b   1.000
_cell.length_c   1.000
_cell.angle_alpha   90.00
_cell.angle_beta   90.00
_cell.angle_gamma   90.00
#
_symmetry.space_group_name_H-M   'P 1'
#
loop_
_entity.id
_entity.type
_entity.pdbx_description
1 polymer ?
#
loop_
_entity_poly.entity_id
_entity_poly.type
_entity_poly.pdbx_seq_one_letter_code
_entity_poly.pdbx_strand_id
1 'polypeptide(L)'
;MALRFHILHPQIPPPPIKFKPHLFPTKPHKASCTRSTNNPNFASDLAIEVEKKKIHTHLAQRVEAMRKSRELLFTELCNYLQLKPEELRNKLGKMDEEEKWVLVRGFVSEWGVDFHPLSARSVKELVEEHLVEL
;
A
#
# COMPACT_ATOMS: atom_id res chain seq x y z
N MET A 1 -19.54 -37.24 -21.67
CA MET A 1 -20.08 -37.15 -20.31
C MET A 1 -20.39 -35.68 -20.04
N ALA A 2 -21.66 -35.34 -19.78
CA ALA A 2 -22.09 -33.94 -19.63
C ALA A 2 -22.00 -33.52 -18.16
N LEU A 3 -21.26 -32.44 -17.86
CA LEU A 3 -21.13 -31.87 -16.52
C LEU A 3 -22.31 -30.92 -16.26
N ARG A 4 -23.15 -31.28 -15.28
CA ARG A 4 -24.27 -30.46 -14.80
C ARG A 4 -23.75 -29.49 -13.74
N PHE A 5 -23.86 -28.19 -13.99
CA PHE A 5 -23.57 -27.16 -13.00
C PHE A 5 -24.83 -26.87 -12.18
N HIS A 6 -24.77 -27.08 -10.87
CA HIS A 6 -25.79 -26.64 -9.93
C HIS A 6 -25.57 -25.15 -9.62
N ILE A 7 -26.46 -24.31 -10.13
CA ILE A 7 -26.49 -22.87 -9.83
C ILE A 7 -26.97 -22.71 -8.38
N LEU A 8 -26.07 -22.27 -7.49
CA LEU A 8 -26.43 -21.87 -6.13
C LEU A 8 -27.08 -20.48 -6.20
N HIS A 9 -28.37 -20.41 -5.85
CA HIS A 9 -29.11 -19.16 -5.73
C HIS A 9 -28.57 -18.34 -4.54
N PRO A 10 -28.26 -17.05 -4.70
CA PRO A 10 -27.94 -16.17 -3.56
C PRO A 10 -29.22 -15.87 -2.78
N GLN A 11 -29.21 -16.13 -1.48
CA GLN A 11 -30.29 -15.72 -0.58
C GLN A 11 -30.28 -14.20 -0.41
N ILE A 12 -31.47 -13.61 -0.49
CA ILE A 12 -31.77 -12.20 -0.31
C ILE A 12 -31.48 -11.83 1.17
N PRO A 13 -30.75 -10.74 1.47
CA PRO A 13 -30.58 -10.28 2.84
C PRO A 13 -31.89 -9.70 3.40
N PRO A 14 -32.21 -9.91 4.70
CA PRO A 14 -33.42 -9.36 5.31
C PRO A 14 -33.36 -7.83 5.39
N PRO A 15 -34.52 -7.14 5.38
CA PRO A 15 -34.57 -5.68 5.44
C PRO A 15 -34.07 -5.15 6.80
N PRO A 16 -33.55 -3.91 6.84
CA PRO A 16 -32.96 -3.33 8.03
C PRO A 16 -34.01 -3.07 9.12
N ILE A 17 -33.67 -3.45 10.35
CA ILE A 17 -34.43 -3.17 11.57
C ILE A 17 -34.48 -1.64 11.76
N LYS A 18 -35.69 -1.09 11.82
CA LYS A 18 -35.91 0.35 12.10
C LYS A 18 -35.56 0.62 13.56
N PHE A 19 -34.40 1.23 13.81
CA PHE A 19 -34.07 1.79 15.11
C PHE A 19 -34.90 3.05 15.36
N LYS A 20 -35.73 3.02 16.40
CA LYS A 20 -36.47 4.19 16.87
C LYS A 20 -35.55 4.93 17.86
N PRO A 21 -35.07 6.15 17.57
CA PRO A 21 -34.29 6.90 18.55
C PRO A 21 -35.22 7.27 19.70
N HIS A 22 -34.97 6.71 20.88
CA HIS A 22 -35.54 7.23 22.11
C HIS A 22 -35.03 8.67 22.27
N LEU A 23 -35.96 9.63 22.24
CA LEU A 23 -35.69 11.00 22.63
C LEU A 23 -35.26 11.00 24.10
N PHE A 24 -33.96 11.16 24.34
CA PHE A 24 -33.47 11.53 25.66
C PHE A 24 -33.88 12.98 25.94
N PRO A 25 -34.45 13.30 27.13
CA PRO A 25 -34.77 14.68 27.47
C PRO A 25 -33.48 15.49 27.63
N THR A 26 -33.22 16.36 26.67
CA THR A 26 -32.14 17.35 26.67
C THR A 26 -32.42 18.42 27.72
N LYS A 27 -31.70 18.37 28.85
CA LYS A 27 -31.46 19.59 29.64
C LYS A 27 -30.31 20.34 28.95
N PRO A 28 -30.50 21.60 28.50
CA PRO A 28 -29.38 22.37 27.99
C PRO A 28 -28.55 22.83 29.18
N HIS A 29 -27.54 22.04 29.54
CA HIS A 29 -26.45 22.58 30.33
C HIS A 29 -25.77 23.63 29.45
N LYS A 30 -25.96 24.91 29.80
CA LYS A 30 -25.14 25.99 29.25
C LYS A 30 -23.71 25.75 29.73
N ALA A 31 -22.95 24.97 28.97
CA ALA A 31 -21.51 25.00 29.05
C ALA A 31 -21.11 26.41 28.64
N SER A 32 -20.78 27.23 29.63
CA SER A 32 -20.06 28.47 29.37
C SER A 32 -18.74 28.06 28.75
N CYS A 33 -18.64 28.15 27.42
CA CYS A 33 -17.36 28.17 26.75
C CYS A 33 -16.63 29.38 27.30
N THR A 34 -15.76 29.18 28.29
CA THR A 34 -14.61 30.05 28.45
C THR A 34 -14.02 30.15 27.06
N ARG A 35 -13.98 31.37 26.53
CA ARG A 35 -13.32 31.72 25.27
C ARG A 35 -11.86 31.36 25.45
N SER A 36 -11.56 30.07 25.30
CA SER A 36 -10.23 29.55 25.10
C SER A 36 -9.70 30.35 23.94
N THR A 37 -8.53 30.94 24.13
CA THR A 37 -7.74 31.57 23.10
C THR A 37 -7.40 30.51 22.06
N ASN A 38 -8.37 30.18 21.21
CA ASN A 38 -8.18 29.46 19.97
C ASN A 38 -7.45 30.45 19.07
N ASN A 39 -6.16 30.60 19.31
CA ASN A 39 -5.30 31.38 18.45
C ASN A 39 -5.19 30.56 17.16
N PRO A 40 -5.83 30.97 16.05
CA PRO A 40 -5.83 30.19 14.81
C PRO A 40 -4.40 29.92 14.32
N ASN A 41 -3.45 30.78 14.72
CA ASN A 41 -2.03 30.62 14.43
C ASN A 41 -1.43 29.39 15.11
N PHE A 42 -1.83 29.04 16.33
CA PHE A 42 -1.31 27.86 17.02
C PHE A 42 -1.82 26.55 16.41
N ALA A 43 -3.09 26.51 16.00
CA ALA A 43 -3.65 25.37 15.29
C ALA A 43 -3.02 25.21 13.89
N SER A 44 -2.76 26.32 13.21
CA SER A 44 -2.06 26.34 11.92
C SER A 44 -0.60 25.90 12.04
N ASP A 45 0.13 26.37 13.04
CA ASP A 45 1.53 25.99 13.28
C ASP A 45 1.64 24.49 13.64
N LEU A 46 0.72 23.98 14.45
CA LEU A 46 0.64 22.54 14.75
C LEU A 46 0.33 21.72 13.50
N ALA A 47 -0.61 22.16 12.66
CA ALA A 47 -0.92 21.48 11.40
C ALA A 47 0.27 21.47 10.43
N ILE A 48 1.01 22.58 10.33
CA ILE A 48 2.24 22.67 9.52
C ILE A 48 3.33 21.73 10.07
N GLU A 49 3.48 21.64 11.39
CA GLU A 49 4.47 20.74 12.00
C GLU A 49 4.09 19.26 11.83
N VAL A 50 2.80 18.92 11.96
CA VAL A 50 2.28 17.57 11.69
C VAL A 50 2.47 17.19 10.23
N GLU A 51 2.20 18.10 9.28
CA GLU A 51 2.41 17.87 7.85
C GLU A 51 3.90 17.65 7.55
N LYS A 52 4.80 18.46 8.11
CA LYS A 52 6.25 18.26 7.97
C LYS A 52 6.71 16.92 8.52
N LYS A 53 6.22 16.51 9.69
CA LYS A 53 6.51 15.19 10.28
C LYS A 53 5.98 14.06 9.40
N LYS A 54 4.75 14.18 8.88
CA LYS A 54 4.14 13.21 7.95
C LYS A 54 4.95 13.05 6.66
N ILE A 55 5.38 14.15 6.04
CA ILE A 55 6.25 14.14 4.86
C ILE A 55 7.58 13.44 5.16
N HIS A 56 8.19 13.72 6.32
CA HIS A 56 9.43 13.08 6.72
C HIS A 56 9.26 11.57 6.96
N THR A 57 8.15 11.16 7.59
CA THR A 57 7.80 9.76 7.78
C THR A 57 7.59 9.05 6.45
N HIS A 58 6.87 9.65 5.50
CA HIS A 58 6.68 9.08 4.15
C HIS A 58 8.00 8.95 3.39
N LEU A 59 8.90 9.92 3.52
CA LEU A 59 10.23 9.82 2.91
C LEU A 59 11.02 8.65 3.50
N ALA A 60 11.02 8.49 4.83
CA ALA A 60 11.70 7.38 5.49
C ALA A 60 11.13 6.02 5.06
N GLN A 61 9.80 5.90 5.02
CA GLN A 61 9.11 4.70 4.53
C GLN A 61 9.45 4.39 3.07
N ARG A 62 9.50 5.41 2.20
CA ARG A 62 9.90 5.25 0.80
C ARG A 62 11.32 4.75 0.69
N VAL A 63 12.26 5.32 1.44
CA VAL A 63 13.66 4.88 1.44
C VAL A 63 13.77 3.43 1.91
N GLU A 64 13.03 3.05 2.95
CA GLU A 64 13.02 1.68 3.46
C GLU A 64 12.39 0.71 2.45
N ALA A 65 11.27 1.07 1.82
CA ALA A 65 10.64 0.28 0.77
C ALA A 65 11.58 0.10 -0.44
N MET A 66 12.30 1.14 -0.83
CA MET A 66 13.32 1.07 -1.87
C MET A 66 14.51 0.18 -1.46
N ARG A 67 14.88 0.16 -0.18
CA ARG A 67 15.92 -0.75 0.33
C ARG A 67 15.45 -2.21 0.25
N LYS A 68 14.27 -2.51 0.79
CA LYS A 68 13.70 -3.87 0.80
C LYS A 68 13.43 -4.39 -0.61
N SER A 69 12.95 -3.55 -1.52
CA SER A 69 12.73 -3.93 -2.92
C SER A 69 14.04 -4.27 -3.64
N ARG A 70 15.13 -3.52 -3.39
CA ARG A 70 16.46 -3.89 -3.93
C ARG A 70 16.96 -5.22 -3.39
N GLU A 71 16.80 -5.46 -2.09
CA GLU A 71 17.17 -6.74 -1.45
C GLU A 71 16.38 -7.90 -2.06
N LEU A 72 15.05 -7.75 -2.19
CA LEU A 72 14.17 -8.75 -2.78
C LEU A 72 14.53 -9.03 -4.24
N LEU A 73 14.71 -8.00 -5.07
CA LEU A 73 15.14 -8.15 -6.47
C LEU A 73 16.45 -8.92 -6.59
N PHE A 74 17.41 -8.63 -5.71
CA PHE A 74 18.70 -9.32 -5.72
C PHE A 74 18.55 -10.80 -5.33
N THR A 75 17.71 -11.11 -4.33
CA THR A 75 17.39 -12.49 -3.95
C THR A 75 16.71 -13.24 -5.08
N GLU A 76 15.73 -12.64 -5.76
CA GLU A 76 15.05 -13.28 -6.88
C GLU A 76 15.99 -13.50 -8.07
N LEU A 77 16.90 -12.57 -8.35
CA LEU A 77 17.92 -12.76 -9.38
C LEU A 77 18.88 -13.92 -9.02
N CYS A 78 19.23 -14.08 -7.75
CA CYS A 78 20.01 -15.23 -7.27
C CYS A 78 19.24 -16.54 -7.49
N ASN A 79 17.95 -16.57 -7.16
CA ASN A 79 17.07 -17.73 -7.34
C ASN A 79 16.93 -18.11 -8.82
N TYR A 80 16.68 -17.13 -9.69
CA TYR A 80 16.57 -17.30 -11.14
C TYR A 80 17.83 -17.97 -11.72
N LEU A 81 19.01 -17.58 -11.24
CA LEU A 81 20.29 -18.13 -11.69
C LEU A 81 20.75 -19.36 -10.90
N GLN A 82 20.05 -19.72 -9.82
CA GLN A 82 20.43 -20.76 -8.87
C GLN A 82 21.86 -20.57 -8.33
N LEU A 83 22.24 -19.31 -8.08
CA LEU A 83 23.56 -18.94 -7.59
C LEU A 83 23.48 -18.36 -6.18
N LYS A 84 24.56 -18.54 -5.41
CA LYS A 84 24.71 -17.81 -4.14
C LYS A 84 25.05 -16.34 -4.40
N PRO A 85 24.75 -15.42 -3.47
CA PRO A 85 25.10 -14.00 -3.57
C PRO A 85 26.55 -13.72 -3.98
N GLU A 86 27.50 -14.45 -3.38
CA GLU A 86 28.94 -14.30 -3.66
C GLU A 86 29.32 -14.76 -5.08
N GLU A 87 28.72 -15.85 -5.55
CA GLU A 87 28.93 -16.40 -6.89
C GLU A 87 28.36 -15.46 -7.96
N LEU A 88 27.17 -14.91 -7.69
CA LEU A 88 26.54 -13.92 -8.56
C LEU A 88 27.40 -12.66 -8.68
N ARG A 89 27.95 -12.15 -7.57
CA ARG A 89 28.85 -10.98 -7.59
C ARG A 89 30.10 -11.24 -8.42
N ASN A 90 30.69 -12.42 -8.27
CA ASN A 90 31.86 -12.83 -9.06
C ASN A 90 31.53 -13.02 -10.55
N LYS A 91 30.34 -13.56 -10.87
CA LYS A 91 29.88 -13.74 -12.25
C LYS A 91 29.64 -12.38 -12.92
N LEU A 92 28.86 -11.50 -12.30
CA LEU A 92 28.59 -10.15 -12.81
C LEU A 92 29.86 -9.32 -12.96
N GLY A 93 30.84 -9.48 -12.08
CA GLY A 93 32.13 -8.76 -12.18
C GLY A 93 32.98 -9.18 -13.38
N LYS A 94 32.73 -10.37 -13.96
CA LYS A 94 33.43 -10.88 -15.14
C LYS A 94 32.69 -10.60 -16.45
N MET A 95 31.41 -10.27 -16.38
CA MET A 95 30.56 -10.00 -17.54
C MET A 95 30.80 -8.58 -18.06
N ASP A 96 30.74 -8.42 -19.38
CA ASP A 96 30.67 -7.09 -19.98
C ASP A 96 29.27 -6.45 -19.79
N GLU A 97 29.13 -5.17 -20.14
CA GLU A 97 27.86 -4.47 -19.97
C GLU A 97 26.74 -5.03 -20.86
N GLU A 98 27.04 -5.50 -22.07
CA GLU A 98 26.01 -6.02 -22.97
C GLU A 98 25.50 -7.38 -22.48
N GLU A 99 26.41 -8.25 -22.02
CA GLU A 99 26.10 -9.51 -21.37
C GLU A 99 25.22 -9.30 -20.12
N LYS A 100 25.53 -8.28 -19.30
CA LYS A 100 24.70 -7.92 -18.15
C LYS A 100 23.30 -7.49 -18.60
N TRP A 101 23.20 -6.67 -19.65
CA TRP A 101 21.90 -6.26 -20.18
C TRP A 101 21.09 -7.43 -20.73
N VAL A 102 21.71 -8.36 -21.45
CA VAL A 102 21.04 -9.58 -21.92
C VAL A 102 20.50 -10.40 -20.74
N LEU A 103 21.30 -10.59 -19.69
CA LEU A 103 20.89 -11.29 -18.48
C LEU A 103 19.69 -10.61 -17.81
N VAL A 104 19.75 -9.30 -17.61
CA VAL A 104 18.68 -8.52 -16.98
C VAL A 104 17.41 -8.56 -17.82
N ARG A 105 17.51 -8.45 -19.16
CA ARG A 105 16.35 -8.57 -20.05
C ARG A 105 15.69 -9.94 -19.94
N GLY A 106 16.47 -11.02 -19.91
CA GLY A 106 15.95 -12.38 -19.73
C GLY A 106 15.23 -12.52 -18.38
N PHE A 107 15.89 -12.12 -17.30
CA PHE A 107 15.32 -12.12 -15.95
C PHE A 107 14.00 -11.34 -15.88
N VAL A 108 13.97 -10.10 -16.38
CA VAL A 108 12.76 -9.26 -16.36
C VAL A 108 11.66 -9.83 -17.25
N SER A 109 11.99 -10.51 -18.35
CA SER A 109 10.97 -11.10 -19.24
C SER A 109 10.24 -12.27 -18.59
N GLU A 110 10.91 -13.04 -17.74
CA GLU A 110 10.29 -14.15 -17.00
C GLU A 110 9.65 -13.67 -15.70
N TRP A 111 10.41 -12.93 -14.88
CA TRP A 111 9.96 -12.44 -13.57
C TRP A 111 8.90 -11.35 -13.70
N GLY A 112 8.99 -10.49 -14.72
CA GLY A 112 8.05 -9.40 -14.97
C GLY A 112 6.66 -9.86 -15.39
N VAL A 113 6.47 -11.13 -15.75
CA VAL A 113 5.12 -11.69 -16.00
C VAL A 113 4.31 -11.69 -14.70
N ASP A 114 4.93 -12.05 -13.59
CA ASP A 114 4.30 -12.05 -12.26
C ASP A 114 4.14 -10.63 -11.69
N PHE A 115 4.97 -9.71 -12.18
CA PHE A 115 4.99 -8.30 -11.79
C PHE A 115 4.55 -7.38 -12.94
N HIS A 116 3.51 -7.79 -13.68
CA HIS A 116 2.88 -6.90 -14.65
C HIS A 116 2.60 -5.57 -13.95
N PRO A 117 3.07 -4.43 -14.52
CA PRO A 117 2.92 -3.13 -13.88
C PRO A 117 1.46 -2.97 -13.51
N LEU A 118 1.23 -2.83 -12.20
CA LEU A 118 -0.07 -2.79 -11.53
C LEU A 118 -1.13 -2.34 -12.53
N SER A 119 -2.01 -3.25 -12.91
CA SER A 119 -3.14 -2.90 -13.76
C SER A 119 -3.82 -1.66 -13.20
N ALA A 120 -4.46 -0.83 -14.04
CA ALA A 120 -5.16 0.36 -13.55
C ALA A 120 -6.11 0.03 -12.38
N ARG A 121 -6.62 -1.21 -12.35
CA ARG A 121 -7.38 -1.78 -11.24
C ARG A 121 -6.55 -1.98 -9.98
N SER A 122 -5.38 -2.62 -10.05
CA SER A 122 -4.50 -2.83 -8.90
C SER A 122 -3.99 -1.51 -8.32
N VAL A 123 -3.71 -0.51 -9.17
CA VAL A 123 -3.36 0.85 -8.71
C VAL A 123 -4.54 1.50 -7.98
N LYS A 124 -5.75 1.38 -8.54
CA LYS A 124 -6.97 1.90 -7.93
C LYS A 124 -7.25 1.26 -6.56
N GLU A 125 -7.17 -0.06 -6.46
CA GLU A 125 -7.40 -0.80 -5.20
C GLU A 125 -6.40 -0.38 -4.11
N LEU A 126 -5.11 -0.25 -4.46
CA LEU A 126 -4.07 0.24 -3.53
C LEU A 126 -4.30 1.68 -3.06
N VAL A 127 -4.74 2.56 -3.96
CA VAL A 127 -5.08 3.96 -3.62
C VAL A 127 -6.32 4.03 -2.73
N GLU A 128 -7.34 3.21 -3.01
CA GLU A 128 -8.56 3.14 -2.20
C GLU A 128 -8.28 2.62 -0.80
N GLU A 129 -7.46 1.57 -0.64
CA GLU A 129 -7.03 1.07 0.68
C GLU A 129 -6.30 2.16 1.50
N HIS A 130 -5.40 2.93 0.88
CA HIS A 130 -4.69 4.00 1.58
C HIS A 130 -5.62 5.14 2.06
N LEU A 131 -6.68 5.44 1.31
CA LEU A 131 -7.66 6.48 1.67
C LEU A 131 -8.62 6.02 2.78
N VAL A 132 -8.79 4.73 3.00
CA VAL A 132 -9.61 4.16 4.09
C VAL A 132 -8.83 4.08 5.41
N GLU A 133 -7.50 3.99 5.34
CA GLU A 133 -6.62 4.02 6.52
C GLU A 133 -6.32 5.44 7.05
N LEU A 134 -6.73 6.49 6.33
CA LEU A 134 -6.62 7.91 6.71
C LEU A 134 -7.86 8.41 7.46
#